data_AF-A0A953IM24-F1
#
_entry.id   AF-A0A953IM24-F1
#
_cell.length_a   1.000
_cell.length_b   1.000
_cell.length_c   1.000
_cell.angle_alpha   90.00
_cell.angle_beta   90.00
_cell.angle_gamma   90.00
#
_symmetry.space_group_name_H-M   'P 1'
#
loop_
_entity.id
_entity.type
_entity.pdbx_description
1 polymer ?
#
loop_
_entity_poly.entity_id
_entity_poly.type
_entity_poly.pdbx_seq_one_letter_code
_entity_poly.pdbx_strand_id
1 'polypeptide(L)'
;MIWLNLLICIAAIGLAGARLSRYGDVIAEKTGVGGSWVGLILLATVTSLPELVSGLTAVTVAGVPDIAVGDVLGSCVFNLAILVVVDFLHPKESLYSRASRGHIL
;
A
#
# COMPACT_ATOMS: atom_id res chain seq x y z
N MET A 1 27.02 10.43 3.26
CA MET A 1 25.82 11.22 3.68
C MET A 1 24.51 10.61 3.18
N ILE A 2 24.40 10.22 1.91
CA ILE A 2 23.18 9.59 1.34
C ILE A 2 22.68 8.36 2.11
N TRP A 3 23.56 7.45 2.51
CA TRP A 3 23.17 6.25 3.28
C TRP A 3 22.55 6.54 4.65
N LEU A 4 22.96 7.64 5.29
CA LEU A 4 22.40 8.05 6.58
C LEU A 4 20.99 8.62 6.40
N ASN A 5 20.79 9.46 5.37
CA ASN A 5 19.48 9.98 5.01
C ASN A 5 18.51 8.85 4.64
N LEU A 6 18.99 7.83 3.91
CA LEU A 6 18.20 6.64 3.57
C LEU A 6 17.74 5.89 4.83
N LEU A 7 18.65 5.67 5.78
CA LEU A 7 18.35 5.03 7.06
C LEU A 7 17.30 5.80 7.87
N ILE A 8 17.39 7.13 7.90
CA ILE A 8 16.43 8.01 8.57
C ILE A 8 15.05 7.91 7.89
N CYS A 9 14.99 7.94 6.57
CA CYS A 9 13.74 7.77 5.82
C CYS A 9 13.09 6.41 6.09
N ILE A 10 13.87 5.32 6.06
CA ILE A 10 13.37 3.97 6.36
C ILE A 10 12.79 3.92 7.77
N ALA A 11 13.51 4.45 8.76
CA ALA A 11 13.06 4.49 10.15
C ALA A 11 11.77 5.32 10.29
N ALA A 12 11.70 6.49 9.65
CA ALA A 12 10.53 7.35 9.67
C ALA A 12 9.30 6.69 9.04
N ILE A 13 9.46 6.06 7.86
CA ILE A 13 8.38 5.35 7.17
C ILE A 13 7.91 4.16 8.01
N GLY A 14 8.82 3.37 8.57
CA GLY A 14 8.48 2.24 9.44
C GLY A 14 7.71 2.66 10.68
N LEU A 15 8.16 3.73 11.36
CA LEU A 15 7.48 4.25 12.55
C LEU A 15 6.10 4.82 12.22
N ALA A 16 6.01 5.59 11.12
CA ALA A 16 4.77 6.18 10.65
C ALA A 16 3.76 5.11 10.26
N GLY A 17 4.18 4.07 9.50
CA GLY A 17 3.33 2.96 9.12
C GLY A 17 2.78 2.18 10.32
N ALA A 18 3.62 1.87 11.30
CA ALA A 18 3.19 1.18 12.52
C ALA A 18 2.18 2.01 13.33
N ARG A 19 2.41 3.33 13.45
CA ARG A 19 1.47 4.24 14.11
C ARG A 19 0.15 4.35 13.35
N LEU A 20 0.23 4.46 12.02
CA LEU A 20 -0.92 4.60 11.14
C LEU A 20 -1.83 3.36 11.21
N SER A 21 -1.27 2.15 11.22
CA SER A 21 -2.04 0.91 11.44
C SER A 21 -2.78 0.94 12.77
N ARG A 22 -2.09 1.35 13.86
CA ARG A 22 -2.69 1.40 15.20
C ARG A 22 -3.82 2.43 15.29
N TYR A 23 -3.67 3.58 14.64
CA TYR A 23 -4.74 4.58 14.56
C TYR A 23 -5.89 4.10 13.66
N GLY A 24 -5.60 3.33 12.61
CA GLY A 24 -6.58 2.63 11.80
C GLY A 24 -7.49 1.73 12.62
N ASP A 25 -6.90 0.88 13.46
CA ASP A 25 -7.68 -0.01 14.34
C ASP A 25 -8.58 0.78 15.30
N VAL A 26 -8.07 1.87 15.90
CA VAL A 26 -8.85 2.75 16.78
C VAL A 26 -9.99 3.44 16.03
N ILE A 27 -9.77 3.85 14.78
CA ILE A 27 -10.82 4.44 13.93
C ILE A 27 -11.86 3.37 13.59
N ALA A 28 -11.47 2.15 13.24
CA ALA A 28 -12.40 1.05 12.96
C ALA A 28 -13.32 0.77 14.15
N GLU A 29 -12.73 0.70 15.34
CA GLU A 29 -13.43 0.42 16.59
C GLU A 29 -14.42 1.54 16.95
N LYS A 30 -14.06 2.82 16.72
CA LYS A 30 -14.93 3.97 16.99
C LYS A 30 -16.00 4.20 15.94
N THR A 31 -15.74 3.86 14.69
CA THR A 31 -16.66 4.14 13.57
C THR A 31 -17.66 2.98 13.37
N GLY A 32 -17.44 1.83 14.04
CA GLY A 32 -18.26 0.63 13.87
C GLY A 32 -18.10 -0.03 12.50
N VAL A 33 -17.14 0.45 11.70
CA VAL A 33 -16.80 -0.08 10.39
C VAL A 33 -15.86 -1.25 10.63
N GLY A 34 -16.24 -2.46 10.20
CA GLY A 34 -15.47 -3.68 10.47
C GLY A 34 -13.99 -3.52 10.11
N GLY A 35 -13.08 -4.00 10.96
CA GLY A 35 -11.63 -3.78 10.83
C GLY A 35 -11.06 -4.10 9.44
N SER A 36 -11.67 -5.03 8.71
CA SER A 36 -11.32 -5.36 7.32
C SER A 36 -11.49 -4.19 6.34
N TRP A 37 -12.54 -3.38 6.50
CA TRP A 37 -12.81 -2.22 5.62
C TRP A 37 -11.80 -1.10 5.86
N VAL A 38 -11.49 -0.82 7.13
CA VAL A 38 -10.51 0.20 7.49
C VAL A 38 -9.10 -0.26 7.10
N GLY A 39 -8.78 -1.53 7.30
CA GLY A 39 -7.55 -2.16 6.81
C GLY A 39 -7.41 -2.07 5.29
N LEU A 40 -8.49 -2.29 4.53
CA LEU A 40 -8.48 -2.16 3.07
C LEU A 40 -8.17 -0.74 2.62
N ILE A 41 -8.83 0.27 3.21
CA ILE A 41 -8.63 1.69 2.88
C ILE A 41 -7.21 2.13 3.25
N LEU A 42 -6.73 1.73 4.43
CA LEU A 42 -5.39 2.05 4.89
C LEU A 42 -4.31 1.40 4.03
N LEU A 43 -4.46 0.13 3.70
CA LEU A 43 -3.54 -0.59 2.83
C LEU A 43 -3.48 0.07 1.46
N ALA A 44 -4.63 0.33 0.83
CA ALA A 44 -4.72 0.99 -0.46
C ALA A 44 -4.08 2.40 -0.43
N THR A 45 -4.29 3.15 0.65
CA THR A 45 -3.70 4.49 0.80
C THR A 45 -2.19 4.40 0.97
N VAL A 46 -1.68 3.50 1.82
CA VAL A 46 -0.24 3.35 2.08
C VAL A 46 0.51 2.88 0.84
N THR A 47 -0.08 2.01 0.03
CA THR A 47 0.56 1.52 -1.20
C THR A 47 0.59 2.57 -2.31
N SER A 48 -0.45 3.41 -2.43
CA SER A 48 -0.55 4.40 -3.52
C SER A 48 -0.06 5.80 -3.19
N LEU A 49 0.16 6.14 -1.91
CA LEU A 49 0.68 7.44 -1.50
C LEU A 49 2.12 7.71 -2.00
N PRO A 50 3.06 6.74 -1.96
CA PRO A 50 4.40 6.94 -2.51
C PRO A 50 4.38 7.17 -4.02
N GLU A 51 3.55 6.42 -4.74
CA GLU A 51 3.33 6.51 -6.19
C GLU A 51 2.78 7.89 -6.57
N LEU A 52 1.81 8.40 -5.80
CA LEU A 52 1.25 9.74 -5.98
C LEU A 52 2.33 10.82 -5.83
N VAL A 53 3.16 10.72 -4.77
CA VAL A 53 4.24 11.69 -4.49
C VAL A 53 5.33 11.61 -5.57
N SER A 54 5.70 10.40 -5.99
CA SER A 54 6.65 10.13 -7.06
C SER A 54 6.18 10.73 -8.40
N GLY A 55 4.95 10.41 -8.82
CA GLY A 55 4.35 10.92 -10.04
C GLY A 55 4.20 12.44 -10.04
N LEU A 56 3.75 13.04 -8.93
CA LEU A 56 3.68 14.50 -8.77
C LEU A 56 5.06 15.14 -8.90
N THR A 57 6.09 14.56 -8.28
CA THR A 57 7.46 15.09 -8.33
C THR A 57 8.03 14.96 -9.74
N ALA A 58 7.77 13.87 -10.45
CA ALA A 58 8.22 13.65 -11.82
C ALA A 58 7.59 14.66 -12.81
N VAL A 59 6.29 14.94 -12.65
CA VAL A 59 5.56 15.90 -13.51
C VAL A 59 5.91 17.35 -13.16
N THR A 60 5.97 17.70 -11.88
CA THR A 60 6.09 19.11 -11.43
C THR A 60 7.53 19.58 -11.24
N VAL A 61 8.43 18.72 -10.76
CA VAL A 61 9.80 19.09 -10.40
C VAL A 61 10.80 18.63 -11.47
N ALA A 62 10.63 17.40 -12.00
CA ALA A 62 11.58 16.85 -12.96
C ALA A 62 11.25 17.20 -14.43
N GLY A 63 9.99 17.52 -14.74
CA GLY A 63 9.57 17.87 -16.10
C GLY A 63 9.62 16.71 -17.10
N VAL A 64 9.69 15.47 -16.61
CA VAL A 64 9.78 14.23 -17.41
C VAL A 64 8.52 13.38 -17.15
N PRO A 65 7.40 13.65 -17.82
CA PRO A 65 6.14 12.95 -17.59
C PRO A 65 6.20 11.46 -18.00
N ASP A 66 7.07 11.06 -18.93
CA ASP A 66 7.25 9.65 -19.30
C ASP A 66 7.69 8.77 -18.11
N ILE A 67 8.49 9.31 -17.20
CA ILE A 67 8.91 8.60 -15.98
C ILE A 67 7.73 8.41 -15.03
N ALA A 68 6.82 9.40 -14.94
CA ALA A 68 5.62 9.29 -14.13
C ALA A 68 4.67 8.19 -14.63
N VAL A 69 4.54 8.04 -15.95
CA VAL A 69 3.73 6.96 -16.55
C VAL A 69 4.37 5.59 -16.29
N GLY A 70 5.69 5.49 -16.43
CA GLY A 70 6.43 4.27 -16.11
C GLY A 70 6.32 3.86 -14.64
N ASP A 71 6.32 4.84 -13.72
CA ASP A 71 6.18 4.60 -12.28
C ASP A 71 4.77 4.08 -11.92
N VAL A 72 3.72 4.70 -12.46
CA VAL A 72 2.33 4.25 -12.24
C VAL A 72 2.11 2.84 -12.78
N LEU A 73 2.53 2.57 -14.01
CA LEU A 73 2.36 1.24 -14.62
C LEU A 73 3.22 0.19 -13.92
N GLY A 74 4.47 0.53 -13.58
CA GLY A 74 5.39 -0.34 -12.86
C GLY A 74 4.85 -0.73 -11.48
N SER A 75 4.27 0.20 -10.75
CA SER A 75 3.73 -0.09 -9.43
C SER A 75 2.46 -0.94 -9.47
N CYS A 76 1.59 -0.77 -10.47
CA CYS A 76 0.47 -1.67 -10.71
C CYS A 76 0.94 -3.11 -10.97
N VAL A 77 1.95 -3.29 -11.82
CA VAL A 77 2.52 -4.61 -12.12
C VAL A 77 3.19 -5.20 -10.88
N PHE A 78 3.90 -4.38 -10.08
CA PHE A 78 4.55 -4.83 -8.86
C PHE A 78 3.55 -5.26 -7.78
N ASN A 79 2.46 -4.51 -7.57
CA ASN A 79 1.38 -4.90 -6.66
C ASN A 79 0.73 -6.23 -7.07
N LEU A 80 0.46 -6.42 -8.38
CA LEU A 80 -0.05 -7.69 -8.90
C LEU A 80 0.95 -8.83 -8.71
N ALA A 81 2.24 -8.58 -8.95
CA ALA A 81 3.29 -9.56 -8.74
C ALA A 81 3.40 -9.99 -7.27
N ILE A 82 3.30 -9.05 -6.32
CA ILE A 82 3.25 -9.36 -4.89
C ILE A 82 2.03 -10.24 -4.57
N LEU A 83 0.85 -9.91 -5.09
CA LEU A 83 -0.35 -10.73 -4.88
C LEU A 83 -0.15 -12.17 -5.39
N VAL A 84 0.45 -12.34 -6.58
CA VAL A 84 0.76 -13.65 -7.15
C VAL A 84 1.76 -14.41 -6.27
N VAL A 85 2.80 -13.75 -5.77
CA VAL A 85 3.78 -14.36 -4.87
C VAL A 85 3.15 -14.78 -3.54
N VAL A 86 2.29 -13.94 -2.97
CA VAL A 86 1.57 -14.24 -1.72
C VAL A 86 0.62 -15.43 -1.91
N ASP A 87 -0.12 -15.48 -3.02
CA ASP A 87 -1.01 -16.61 -3.35
C ASP A 87 -0.21 -17.90 -3.56
N PHE A 88 0.95 -17.82 -4.21
CA PHE A 88 1.86 -18.96 -4.39
C PHE A 88 2.45 -19.49 -3.06
N LEU A 89 2.78 -18.59 -2.13
CA LEU A 89 3.32 -18.95 -0.81
C LEU A 89 2.25 -19.46 0.18
N HIS A 90 0.96 -19.15 -0.05
CA HIS A 90 -0.17 -19.60 0.76
C HIS A 90 -1.15 -20.51 -0.03
N PRO A 91 -0.74 -21.72 -0.43
CA PRO A 91 -1.56 -22.61 -1.28
C PRO A 91 -2.80 -23.23 -0.59
N LYS A 92 -3.07 -22.95 0.69
CA LYS A 92 -4.13 -23.64 1.45
C LYS A 92 -5.54 -23.04 1.30
N GLU A 93 -5.68 -21.80 0.85
CA GLU A 93 -6.95 -21.23 0.36
C GLU A 93 -6.62 -20.04 -0.56
N SER A 94 -6.96 -20.12 -1.86
CA SER A 94 -6.83 -18.98 -2.76
C SER A 94 -7.64 -17.80 -2.22
N LEU A 95 -7.01 -16.61 -2.16
CA LEU A 95 -7.63 -15.39 -1.63
C LEU A 95 -8.98 -15.07 -2.31
N TYR A 96 -9.17 -15.50 -3.57
CA TYR A 96 -10.43 -15.40 -4.31
C TYR A 96 -11.58 -16.20 -3.67
N SER A 97 -11.31 -17.37 -3.08
CA SER A 97 -12.33 -18.21 -2.41
C SER A 97 -12.81 -17.62 -1.08
N ARG A 98 -11.96 -16.84 -0.40
CA ARG A 98 -12.29 -16.11 0.83
C ARG A 98 -13.03 -14.81 0.56
N ALA A 99 -12.64 -14.05 -0.46
CA ALA A 99 -13.34 -12.82 -0.88
C ALA A 99 -14.78 -13.11 -1.36
N SER A 100 -15.00 -14.24 -2.03
CA SER A 100 -16.34 -14.71 -2.43
C SER A 100 -17.23 -15.12 -1.25
N ARG A 101 -16.65 -15.69 -0.18
CA ARG A 101 -17.44 -16.12 1.00
C ARG A 101 -17.83 -14.97 1.94
N GLY A 102 -17.17 -13.82 1.85
CA GLY A 102 -17.47 -12.64 2.68
C GLY A 102 -18.68 -11.81 2.23
N HIS A 103 -19.21 -12.03 1.03
CA HIS A 103 -20.34 -11.26 0.46
C HIS A 103 -21.68 -12.02 0.46
N ILE A 104 -21.74 -13.23 1.03
CA ILE A 104 -22.96 -14.08 1.05
C ILE A 104 -23.60 -14.13 2.47
N LEU A 105 -23.25 -13.21 3.38
CA LEU A 105 -23.95 -13.02 4.66
C LEU A 105 -24.38 -11.57 4.85
#